data_AF-A0A328TTT5-F1
#
_entry.id   AF-A0A328TTT5-F1
#
_cell.length_a   1.000
_cell.length_b   1.000
_cell.length_c   1.000
_cell.angle_alpha   90.00
_cell.angle_beta   90.00
_cell.angle_gamma   90.00
#
_symmetry.space_group_name_H-M   'P 1'
#
loop_
_entity.id
_entity.type
_entity.pdbx_description
1 polymer ?
#
loop_
_entity_poly.entity_id
_entity_poly.type
_entity_poly.pdbx_seq_one_letter_code
_entity_poly.pdbx_strand_id
1 'polypeptide(L)'
;MSKVVLFEKQNNPLIQNNFLDSFAQSLPPDARVIIVKNAGFQNAWFHHITSLGWDFIGRIRNNVHFCLDKTREIGLKVSDCLECKTPEYMGQGKLVKETKKSI
;
A
#
# COMPACT_ATOMS: atom_id res chain seq x y z
N MET A 1 20.78 -6.74 1.38
CA MET A 1 20.23 -6.94 2.74
C MET A 1 18.97 -7.80 2.62
N SER A 2 18.86 -8.89 3.37
CA SER A 2 17.70 -9.81 3.32
C SER A 2 17.25 -10.18 4.72
N LYS A 3 15.93 -10.28 4.95
CA LYS A 3 15.36 -10.63 6.26
C LYS A 3 14.31 -11.72 6.08
N VAL A 4 14.58 -12.89 6.66
CA VAL A 4 13.63 -14.02 6.70
C VAL A 4 12.89 -13.96 8.02
N VAL A 5 11.58 -14.14 7.98
CA VAL A 5 10.71 -14.12 9.16
C VAL A 5 9.82 -15.36 9.16
N LEU A 6 9.46 -15.82 10.36
CA LEU A 6 8.47 -16.88 10.51
C LEU A 6 7.14 -16.44 9.91
N PHE A 7 6.38 -17.40 9.38
CA PHE A 7 5.08 -17.16 8.76
C PHE A 7 4.13 -16.36 9.67
N GLU A 8 4.05 -16.72 10.96
CA GLU A 8 3.25 -16.04 11.99
C GLU A 8 3.57 -14.53 12.13
N LYS A 9 4.78 -14.14 11.74
CA LYS A 9 5.28 -12.77 11.86
C LYS A 9 5.29 -12.02 10.52
N GLN A 10 4.86 -12.65 9.43
CA GLN A 10 4.92 -12.09 8.08
C GLN A 10 4.17 -10.74 7.95
N ASN A 11 3.02 -10.62 8.62
CA ASN A 11 2.18 -9.42 8.57
C ASN A 11 2.37 -8.48 9.77
N ASN A 12 3.47 -8.64 10.51
CA ASN A 12 3.75 -7.78 11.66
C ASN A 12 4.29 -6.41 11.20
N PRO A 13 3.57 -5.30 11.46
CA PRO A 13 3.96 -3.99 10.96
C PRO A 13 5.28 -3.48 11.54
N LEU A 14 5.59 -3.81 12.81
CA LEU A 14 6.86 -3.40 13.43
C LEU A 14 8.06 -4.04 12.72
N ILE A 15 7.94 -5.33 12.39
CA ILE A 15 9.03 -6.06 11.72
C ILE A 15 9.27 -5.51 10.31
N GLN A 16 8.19 -5.15 9.61
CA GLN A 16 8.23 -4.57 8.27
C GLN A 16 8.79 -3.14 8.28
N ASN A 17 8.35 -2.29 9.21
CA ASN A 17 8.84 -0.91 9.34
C ASN A 17 10.32 -0.88 9.73
N ASN A 18 10.73 -1.67 10.72
CA ASN A 18 12.14 -1.76 11.10
C ASN A 18 13.04 -2.22 9.93
N PHE A 19 12.51 -3.08 9.05
CA PHE A 19 13.26 -3.46 7.84
C PHE A 19 13.40 -2.28 6.88
N LEU A 20 12.33 -1.51 6.64
CA LEU A 20 12.38 -0.32 5.80
C LEU A 20 13.33 0.75 6.38
N ASP A 21 13.35 0.93 7.69
CA ASP A 21 14.25 1.88 8.36
C ASP A 21 15.72 1.49 8.20
N SER A 22 16.05 0.21 8.44
CA SER A 22 17.40 -0.30 8.18
C SER A 22 17.77 -0.19 6.70
N PHE A 23 16.80 -0.39 5.80
CA PHE A 23 17.03 -0.25 4.37
C PHE A 23 17.30 1.22 4.00
N ALA A 24 16.54 2.17 4.55
CA ALA A 24 16.73 3.59 4.33
C ALA A 24 18.11 4.07 4.78
N GLN A 25 18.57 3.59 5.94
CA GLN A 25 19.92 3.88 6.45
C GLN A 25 21.05 3.35 5.55
N SER A 26 20.77 2.32 4.74
CA SER A 26 21.75 1.75 3.82
C SER A 26 21.84 2.50 2.48
N LEU A 27 20.93 3.45 2.23
CA LEU A 27 20.86 4.20 0.99
C LEU A 27 21.46 5.61 1.16
N PRO A 28 21.93 6.22 0.07
CA PRO A 28 22.29 7.64 0.07
C PRO A 28 21.09 8.52 0.48
N PRO A 29 21.31 9.63 1.22
CA PRO A 29 20.23 10.52 1.67
C PRO A 29 19.38 11.14 0.55
N ASP A 30 19.92 11.23 -0.66
CA ASP A 30 19.30 11.82 -1.85
C ASP A 30 18.71 10.76 -2.81
N ALA A 31 18.74 9.48 -2.42
CA ALA A 31 18.22 8.40 -3.23
C ALA A 31 16.70 8.52 -3.42
N ARG A 32 16.24 8.53 -4.68
CA ARG A 32 14.82 8.39 -5.01
C ARG A 32 14.46 6.91 -5.03
N VAL A 33 13.56 6.50 -4.14
CA VAL A 33 13.18 5.10 -3.98
C VAL A 33 11.72 4.92 -4.35
N ILE A 34 11.46 3.96 -5.23
CA ILE A 34 10.11 3.50 -5.58
C ILE A 34 10.00 2.03 -5.19
N ILE A 35 9.12 1.71 -4.25
CA ILE A 35 8.92 0.33 -3.81
C ILE A 35 7.82 -0.33 -4.63
N VAL A 36 8.16 -1.41 -5.33
CA VAL A 36 7.17 -2.25 -6.04
C VAL A 36 6.78 -3.42 -5.15
N LYS A 37 5.49 -3.56 -4.82
CA LYS A 37 5.01 -4.68 -3.98
C LYS A 37 3.82 -5.42 -4.54
N ASN A 38 3.77 -6.70 -4.17
CA ASN A 38 2.59 -7.54 -4.40
C ASN A 38 1.56 -7.35 -3.26
N ALA A 39 0.32 -7.79 -3.50
CA ALA A 39 -0.76 -7.76 -2.52
C ALA A 39 -0.40 -8.61 -1.28
N GLY A 40 -0.58 -8.04 -0.09
CA GLY A 40 -0.29 -8.69 1.21
C GLY A 40 0.18 -7.72 2.29
N PHE A 41 0.83 -6.61 1.91
CA PHE A 41 1.23 -5.55 2.83
C PHE A 41 0.09 -4.54 3.03
N GLN A 42 -0.30 -4.32 4.28
CA GLN A 42 -1.46 -3.53 4.67
C GLN A 42 -1.19 -2.01 4.73
N ASN A 43 -2.21 -1.22 5.08
CA ASN A 43 -2.17 0.24 5.07
C ASN A 43 -1.08 0.88 5.93
N ALA A 44 -0.76 0.32 7.09
CA ALA A 44 0.29 0.86 7.96
C ALA A 44 1.66 0.95 7.24
N TRP A 45 1.91 0.03 6.32
CA TRP A 45 3.15 -0.03 5.56
C TRP A 45 3.26 1.07 4.51
N PHE A 46 2.14 1.43 3.85
CA PHE A 46 2.14 2.55 2.89
C PHE A 46 2.47 3.88 3.56
N HIS A 47 1.91 4.12 4.75
CA HIS A 47 2.17 5.34 5.52
C HIS A 47 3.66 5.44 5.91
N HIS A 48 4.26 4.32 6.31
CA HIS A 48 5.68 4.28 6.67
C HIS A 48 6.58 4.64 5.49
N ILE A 49 6.33 4.05 4.31
CA ILE A 49 7.08 4.38 3.09
C ILE A 49 6.97 5.86 2.74
N THR A 50 5.75 6.42 2.78
CA THR A 50 5.57 7.85 2.49
C THR A 50 6.28 8.73 3.52
N SER A 51 6.38 8.30 4.79
CA SER A 51 7.13 9.05 5.81
C SER A 51 8.65 9.03 5.61
N LEU A 52 9.17 8.02 4.90
CA LEU A 52 10.56 7.97 4.45
C LEU A 52 10.82 8.82 3.20
N GLY A 53 9.79 9.51 2.67
CA GLY A 53 9.87 10.29 1.44
C GLY A 53 9.92 9.45 0.17
N TRP A 54 9.46 8.19 0.25
CA TRP A 54 9.50 7.25 -0.86
C TRP A 54 8.13 7.07 -1.51
N ASP A 55 8.15 6.69 -2.79
CA ASP A 55 6.96 6.34 -3.55
C ASP A 55 6.78 4.82 -3.59
N PHE A 56 5.59 4.37 -3.97
CA PHE A 56 5.32 2.93 -4.14
C PHE A 56 4.36 2.64 -5.30
N ILE A 57 4.52 1.44 -5.84
CA ILE A 57 3.59 0.81 -6.77
C ILE A 57 3.14 -0.49 -6.12
N GLY A 58 1.83 -0.66 -5.97
CA GLY A 58 1.30 -1.82 -5.27
C GLY A 58 0.03 -2.37 -5.89
N ARG A 59 -0.12 -3.70 -5.84
CA ARG A 59 -1.41 -4.33 -6.11
C ARG A 59 -2.30 -4.26 -4.87
N ILE A 60 -3.51 -3.74 -5.04
CA ILE A 60 -4.55 -3.77 -4.00
C ILE A 60 -5.40 -5.03 -4.22
N ARG A 61 -5.79 -5.70 -3.12
CA ARG A 61 -6.72 -6.84 -3.10
C ARG A 61 -7.65 -6.72 -1.91
N ASN A 62 -8.76 -7.46 -1.94
CA ASN A 62 -9.79 -7.57 -0.89
C ASN A 62 -10.71 -6.34 -0.79
N ASN A 63 -11.47 -6.22 0.31
CA ASN A 63 -12.43 -5.14 0.61
C ASN A 63 -11.76 -3.78 0.92
N VAL A 64 -10.80 -3.37 0.11
CA VAL A 64 -10.28 -2.00 0.16
C VAL A 64 -11.23 -1.13 -0.64
N HIS A 65 -11.65 -0.04 -0.01
CA HIS A 65 -12.46 0.96 -0.66
C HIS A 65 -11.55 2.08 -1.16
N PHE A 66 -11.94 2.76 -2.21
CA PHE A 66 -11.24 3.95 -2.69
C PHE A 66 -12.23 5.01 -3.13
N CYS A 67 -11.77 6.25 -3.15
CA CYS A 67 -12.51 7.38 -3.68
C CYS A 67 -11.64 8.03 -4.75
N LEU A 68 -12.13 8.12 -5.98
CA LEU A 68 -11.45 8.89 -7.02
C LEU A 68 -11.83 10.36 -6.87
N ASP A 69 -10.91 11.27 -7.18
CA ASP A 69 -11.16 12.70 -6.99
C ASP A 69 -12.18 13.27 -7.99
N LYS A 70 -12.33 12.61 -9.16
CA LYS A 70 -13.22 13.07 -10.24
C LYS A 70 -14.68 12.67 -10.04
N THR A 71 -14.91 11.45 -9.56
CA THR A 71 -16.23 10.93 -9.22
C THR A 71 -16.43 11.18 -7.74
N ARG A 72 -17.34 12.09 -7.34
CA ARG A 72 -17.68 12.36 -5.93
C ARG A 72 -18.26 11.13 -5.18
N GLU A 73 -18.11 9.95 -5.74
CA GLU A 73 -18.52 8.65 -5.23
C GLU A 73 -17.54 8.21 -4.15
N ILE A 74 -18.08 8.01 -2.94
CA ILE A 74 -17.32 7.61 -1.77
C ILE A 74 -17.42 6.10 -1.63
N GLY A 75 -16.27 5.43 -1.60
CA GLY A 75 -16.19 4.03 -1.20
C GLY A 75 -16.46 3.04 -2.33
N LEU A 76 -15.85 3.25 -3.50
CA LEU A 76 -15.80 2.24 -4.54
C LEU A 76 -14.96 1.05 -4.07
N LYS A 77 -15.42 -0.17 -4.32
CA LYS A 77 -14.64 -1.38 -4.10
C LYS A 77 -13.83 -1.69 -5.35
N VAL A 78 -12.72 -2.40 -5.17
CA VAL A 78 -11.95 -2.96 -6.31
C VAL A 78 -12.82 -3.88 -7.18
N SER A 79 -13.84 -4.54 -6.60
CA SER A 79 -14.82 -5.34 -7.35
C SER A 79 -15.73 -4.52 -8.25
N ASP A 80 -15.88 -3.21 -7.98
CA ASP A 80 -16.74 -2.32 -8.76
C ASP A 80 -16.00 -1.82 -10.02
N CYS A 81 -14.68 -2.06 -10.10
CA CYS A 81 -13.91 -1.83 -11.30
C CYS A 81 -14.31 -2.85 -12.38
N LEU A 82 -14.70 -2.36 -13.56
CA LEU A 82 -14.99 -3.21 -14.71
C LEU A 82 -13.78 -4.08 -15.06
N GLU A 83 -14.03 -5.35 -15.37
CA GLU A 83 -12.99 -6.24 -15.88
C GLU A 83 -12.53 -5.73 -17.25
N CYS A 84 -11.28 -5.25 -17.30
CA CYS A 84 -10.66 -4.80 -18.53
C CYS A 84 -9.46 -5.68 -18.85
N LYS A 85 -9.37 -6.14 -20.11
CA LYS A 85 -8.23 -6.95 -20.59
C LYS A 85 -6.97 -6.10 -20.78
N THR A 86 -7.13 -4.77 -20.83
CA THR A 86 -6.06 -3.79 -20.97
C THR A 86 -5.99 -2.93 -19.71
N PRO A 87 -4.81 -2.70 -19.12
CA PRO A 87 -4.68 -1.80 -17.98
C PRO A 87 -5.15 -0.39 -18.34
N GLU A 88 -6.02 0.19 -17.50
CA GLU A 88 -6.53 1.54 -17.68
C GLU A 88 -6.24 2.40 -16.44
N TYR A 89 -5.90 3.66 -16.67
CA TYR A 89 -5.71 4.62 -15.59
C TYR A 89 -7.05 5.21 -15.14
N MET A 90 -7.50 4.85 -13.95
CA MET A 90 -8.79 5.28 -13.41
C MET A 90 -8.78 6.71 -12.83
N GLY A 91 -7.61 7.31 -12.62
CA GLY A 91 -7.47 8.65 -12.04
C GLY A 91 -6.74 8.66 -10.70
N GLN A 92 -6.73 9.84 -10.07
CA GLN A 92 -6.18 10.05 -8.73
C GLN A 92 -7.27 9.86 -7.70
N GLY A 93 -6.88 9.43 -6.50
CA GLY A 93 -7.83 9.14 -5.44
C GLY A 93 -7.18 8.72 -4.14
N LYS A 94 -8.01 8.42 -3.15
CA LYS A 94 -7.61 8.03 -1.79
C LYS A 94 -8.05 6.61 -1.50
N LEU A 95 -7.19 5.83 -0.86
CA LEU A 95 -7.55 4.53 -0.30
C LEU A 95 -8.22 4.72 1.05
N VAL A 96 -9.40 4.11 1.21
CA VAL A 96 -10.23 4.17 2.40
C VAL A 96 -10.34 2.78 3.00
N LYS A 97 -10.16 2.69 4.31
CA LYS A 97 -10.38 1.45 5.06
C LYS A 97 -11.85 1.39 5.47
N GLU A 98 -12.49 0.23 5.32
CA GLU A 98 -13.76 -0.03 6.00
C GLU A 98 -13.56 0.14 7.51
N THR A 99 -14.19 1.15 8.10
CA THR A 99 -14.46 1.15 9.53
C THR A 99 -15.51 0.08 9.76
N LYS A 100 -15.15 -1.02 10.43
CA LYS A 100 -16.16 -1.94 10.96
C LYS A 100 -17.12 -1.09 11.79
N LYS A 101 -18.42 -1.07 11.43
CA LYS A 101 -19.46 -0.62 12.35
C LYS A 101 -19.28 -1.48 13.60
N SER A 102 -18.93 -0.85 14.72
CA SER A 102 -19.08 -1.47 16.03
C SER A 102 -20.55 -1.86 16.14
N ILE A 103 -20.80 -3.17 16.23
CA ILE A 103 -22.08 -3.72 16.68
C ILE A 103 -22.08 -3.59 18.20
#